data_AF-A0A9E2UWH5-F1
#
_entry.id   AF-A0A9E2UWH5-F1
#
_cell.length_a   1.000
_cell.length_b   1.000
_cell.length_c   1.000
_cell.angle_alpha   90.00
_cell.angle_beta   90.00
_cell.angle_gamma   90.00
#
_symmetry.space_group_name_H-M   'P 1'
#
loop_
_entity.id
_entity.type
_entity.pdbx_description
1 polymer ?
#
loop_
_entity_poly.entity_id
_entity_poly.type
_entity_poly.pdbx_seq_one_letter_code
_entity_poly.pdbx_strand_id
1 'polypeptide(L)'
;MKEKEPEYDFSRGRRGPVAASPAGKARITIRLDQDILEWFKNKVHEAGGGNYQTLINQALREYMQYRDGLLAETLRRVIKEELAAPRN
;
A
#
# COMPACT_ATOMS: atom_id res chain seq x y z
N MET A 1 39.52 31.47 15.26
CA MET A 1 38.22 32.14 15.05
C MET A 1 37.21 31.04 14.77
N LYS A 2 36.22 30.82 15.64
CA LYS A 2 35.13 29.86 15.37
C LYS A 2 33.96 30.66 14.79
N GLU A 3 33.61 30.41 13.55
CA GLU A 3 32.44 30.99 12.89
C GLU A 3 31.18 30.48 13.59
N LYS A 4 30.31 31.40 14.01
CA LYS A 4 29.00 31.09 14.57
C LYS A 4 28.09 30.65 13.41
N GLU A 5 27.54 29.46 13.50
CA GLU A 5 26.51 28.99 12.58
C GLU A 5 25.29 29.92 12.64
N PRO A 6 24.60 30.17 11.52
CA PRO A 6 23.49 31.11 11.46
C PRO A 6 22.32 30.61 12.30
N GLU A 7 21.98 31.35 13.35
CA GLU A 7 20.83 31.09 14.21
C GLU A 7 19.55 31.43 13.42
N TYR A 8 18.79 30.39 13.08
CA TYR A 8 17.60 30.53 12.24
C TYR A 8 16.38 30.83 13.13
N ASP A 9 15.77 32.02 12.96
CA ASP A 9 14.60 32.43 13.73
C ASP A 9 13.31 31.78 13.19
N PHE A 10 12.74 30.87 13.99
CA PHE A 10 11.49 30.17 13.69
C PHE A 10 10.25 30.83 14.33
N SER A 11 10.36 32.07 14.82
CA SER A 11 9.27 32.81 15.49
C SER A 11 7.98 32.90 14.67
N ARG A 12 8.06 32.83 13.34
CA ARG A 12 6.90 32.83 12.42
C ARG A 12 6.55 31.46 11.83
N GLY A 13 7.12 30.38 12.36
CA GLY A 13 6.87 29.03 11.88
C GLY A 13 5.42 28.58 12.15
N ARG A 14 4.65 28.32 11.08
CA ARG A 14 3.30 27.75 11.20
C ARG A 14 3.42 26.23 11.31
N ARG A 15 2.92 25.65 12.40
CA ARG A 15 2.83 24.19 12.54
C ARG A 15 1.79 23.65 11.56
N GLY A 16 2.24 22.91 10.56
CA GLY A 16 1.40 22.20 9.61
C GLY A 16 2.10 20.93 9.15
N PRO A 17 1.37 19.94 8.62
CA PRO A 17 2.00 18.78 8.00
C PRO A 17 2.92 19.24 6.87
N VAL A 18 4.18 18.77 6.90
CA VAL A 18 5.24 19.13 5.94
C VAL A 18 4.86 18.75 4.50
N ALA A 19 3.97 17.76 4.33
CA ALA A 19 3.38 17.39 3.06
C ALA A 19 1.91 17.00 3.26
N ALA A 20 1.05 17.35 2.30
CA ALA A 20 -0.28 16.78 2.21
C ALA A 20 -0.18 15.25 2.06
N SER A 21 -1.15 14.51 2.62
CA SER A 21 -1.21 13.06 2.39
C SER A 21 -1.27 12.78 0.88
N PRO A 22 -0.56 11.76 0.36
CA PRO A 22 -0.59 11.44 -1.05
C PRO A 22 -2.03 11.29 -1.54
N ALA A 23 -2.35 11.88 -2.68
CA ALA A 23 -3.70 11.80 -3.27
C ALA A 23 -4.16 10.33 -3.35
N GLY A 24 -5.38 10.06 -2.89
CA GLY A 24 -5.98 8.71 -2.90
C GLY A 24 -5.64 7.82 -1.69
N LYS A 25 -4.89 8.31 -0.69
CA LYS A 25 -4.65 7.58 0.57
C LYS A 25 -5.35 8.28 1.73
N ALA A 26 -6.32 7.61 2.35
CA ALA A 26 -6.95 8.06 3.59
C ALA A 26 -6.13 7.58 4.79
N ARG A 27 -5.77 8.49 5.70
CA ARG A 27 -5.19 8.12 7.00
C ARG A 27 -6.32 7.74 7.94
N ILE A 28 -6.39 6.46 8.30
CA ILE A 28 -7.39 5.94 9.23
C ILE A 28 -6.72 5.27 10.43
N THR A 29 -7.43 5.21 11.55
CA THR A 29 -7.03 4.42 12.72
C THR A 29 -7.91 3.18 12.76
N ILE A 30 -7.30 2.01 12.57
CA ILE A 30 -7.98 0.72 12.64
C ILE A 30 -7.28 -0.17 13.67
N ARG A 31 -8.03 -1.05 14.33
CA ARG A 31 -7.45 -2.12 15.16
C ARG A 31 -7.22 -3.32 14.25
N LEU A 32 -6.01 -3.86 14.29
CA LEU A 32 -5.63 -5.11 13.62
C LEU A 32 -5.11 -6.06 14.70
N ASP A 33 -5.35 -7.34 14.52
CA ASP A 33 -4.83 -8.35 15.41
C ASP A 33 -3.30 -8.40 15.35
N GLN A 34 -2.69 -8.75 16.49
CA GLN A 34 -1.25 -8.68 16.65
C GLN A 34 -0.52 -9.69 15.75
N ASP A 35 -1.07 -10.89 15.62
CA ASP A 35 -0.57 -11.97 14.77
C ASP A 35 -0.54 -11.57 13.29
N ILE A 36 -1.58 -10.88 12.80
CA ILE A 36 -1.64 -10.35 11.43
C ILE A 36 -0.50 -9.34 11.22
N LEU A 37 -0.32 -8.40 12.15
CA LEU A 37 0.74 -7.40 12.06
C LEU A 37 2.13 -8.04 12.08
N GLU A 38 2.35 -9.03 12.94
CA GLU A 38 3.60 -9.77 13.03
C GLU A 38 3.89 -10.54 11.75
N TRP A 39 2.90 -11.21 11.18
CA TRP A 39 3.04 -11.94 9.92
C TRP A 39 3.49 -11.02 8.77
N PHE A 40 2.84 -9.87 8.58
CA PHE A 40 3.21 -8.92 7.52
C PHE A 40 4.58 -8.27 7.77
N LYS A 41 4.94 -8.00 9.03
CA LYS A 41 6.29 -7.51 9.37
C LYS A 41 7.34 -8.54 9.01
N ASN A 42 7.16 -9.79 9.41
CA ASN A 42 8.10 -10.86 9.13
C ASN A 42 8.30 -11.05 7.63
N LYS A 43 7.20 -11.03 6.84
CA LYS A 43 7.28 -11.10 5.37
C LYS A 43 8.14 -10.01 4.74
N VAL A 44 8.04 -8.79 5.25
CA VAL A 44 8.86 -7.67 4.78
C VAL A 44 10.32 -7.82 5.20
N HIS A 45 10.56 -8.28 6.42
CA HIS A 45 11.92 -8.54 6.90
C HIS A 45 12.61 -9.64 6.08
N GLU A 46 11.90 -10.72 5.75
CA GLU A 46 12.39 -11.80 4.87
C GLU A 46 12.74 -11.29 3.47
N ALA A 47 11.98 -10.34 2.93
CA ALA A 47 12.18 -9.77 1.59
C ALA A 47 13.31 -8.72 1.51
N GLY A 48 14.08 -8.51 2.58
CA GLY A 48 15.17 -7.53 2.61
C GLY A 48 14.73 -6.11 2.98
N GLY A 49 13.55 -5.96 3.60
CA GLY A 49 12.98 -4.69 4.01
C GLY A 49 11.84 -4.21 3.11
N GLY A 50 11.15 -3.15 3.56
CA GLY A 50 9.96 -2.63 2.88
C GLY A 50 8.90 -2.08 3.83
N ASN A 51 7.70 -1.84 3.31
CA ASN A 51 6.59 -1.30 4.09
C ASN A 51 5.47 -2.34 4.23
N TYR A 52 5.27 -2.85 5.45
CA TYR A 52 4.21 -3.82 5.76
C TYR A 52 2.81 -3.26 5.47
N GLN A 53 2.61 -1.95 5.55
CA GLN A 53 1.35 -1.31 5.18
C GLN A 53 1.07 -1.45 3.68
N THR A 54 2.09 -1.49 2.83
CA THR A 54 1.92 -1.74 1.39
C THR A 54 1.40 -3.15 1.16
N LEU A 55 1.94 -4.16 1.86
CA LEU A 55 1.48 -5.54 1.75
C LEU A 55 0.05 -5.71 2.26
N ILE A 56 -0.28 -5.09 3.40
CA ILE A 56 -1.66 -5.11 3.93
C ILE A 56 -2.63 -4.52 2.90
N ASN A 57 -2.30 -3.36 2.32
CA ASN A 57 -3.14 -2.74 1.29
C ASN A 57 -3.26 -3.60 0.04
N GLN A 58 -2.19 -4.27 -0.37
CA GLN A 58 -2.21 -5.19 -1.50
C GLN A 58 -3.14 -6.38 -1.24
N ALA A 59 -3.04 -7.01 -0.07
CA ALA A 59 -3.93 -8.10 0.34
C ALA A 59 -5.41 -7.66 0.36
N LEU A 60 -5.70 -6.44 0.83
CA LEU A 60 -7.06 -5.89 0.79
C LEU A 60 -7.57 -5.71 -0.65
N ARG A 61 -6.71 -5.27 -1.59
CA ARG A 61 -7.06 -5.16 -3.02
C ARG A 61 -7.33 -6.52 -3.66
N GLU A 62 -6.50 -7.51 -3.37
CA GLU A 62 -6.68 -8.89 -3.85
C GLU A 62 -7.99 -9.48 -3.33
N TYR A 63 -8.31 -9.23 -2.05
CA TYR A 63 -9.59 -9.63 -1.47
C TYR A 63 -10.78 -8.97 -2.17
N MET A 64 -10.70 -7.67 -2.50
CA MET A 64 -11.73 -6.98 -3.30
C MET A 64 -11.89 -7.63 -4.68
N GLN A 65 -10.79 -7.89 -5.40
CA GLN A 65 -10.82 -8.52 -6.72
C GLN A 65 -11.42 -9.93 -6.70
N TYR A 66 -11.11 -10.71 -5.65
CA TYR A 66 -11.68 -12.04 -5.44
C TYR A 66 -13.18 -11.96 -5.15
N ARG A 67 -13.58 -11.04 -4.26
CA ARG A 67 -14.97 -10.88 -3.83
C ARG A 67 -15.88 -10.32 -4.92
N ASP A 68 -15.37 -9.39 -5.71
CA ASP A 68 -16.13 -8.75 -6.81
C ASP A 68 -16.22 -9.67 -8.05
N GLY A 69 -15.69 -10.89 -7.97
CA GLY A 69 -15.78 -11.88 -9.06
C GLY A 69 -15.01 -11.51 -10.32
N LEU A 70 -14.35 -10.34 -10.36
CA LEU A 70 -13.69 -9.78 -11.54
C LEU A 70 -12.63 -10.73 -12.10
N LEU A 71 -11.89 -11.41 -11.23
CA LEU A 71 -10.91 -12.41 -11.66
C LEU A 71 -11.60 -13.66 -12.23
N ALA A 72 -12.65 -14.18 -11.60
CA ALA A 72 -13.37 -15.35 -12.07
C ALA A 72 -14.14 -15.09 -13.38
N GLU A 73 -14.69 -13.88 -13.54
CA GLU A 73 -15.38 -13.43 -14.74
C GLU A 73 -14.41 -13.19 -15.89
N THR A 74 -13.26 -12.56 -15.61
CA THR A 74 -12.17 -12.39 -16.59
C THR A 74 -11.62 -13.74 -17.04
N LEU A 75 -11.35 -14.65 -16.10
CA LEU A 75 -10.88 -16.00 -16.43
C LEU A 75 -11.93 -16.80 -17.23
N ARG A 76 -13.21 -16.74 -16.86
CA ARG A 76 -14.29 -17.39 -17.63
C ARG A 76 -14.38 -16.83 -19.05
N ARG A 77 -14.22 -15.51 -19.22
CA ARG A 77 -14.23 -14.87 -20.53
C ARG A 77 -13.07 -15.35 -21.39
N VAL A 78 -11.85 -15.29 -20.87
CA VAL A 78 -10.64 -15.74 -21.58
C VAL A 78 -10.74 -17.23 -21.94
N ILE A 79 -11.15 -18.09 -21.00
CA ILE A 79 -11.34 -19.53 -21.27
C ILE A 79 -12.39 -19.77 -22.35
N LYS A 80 -13.50 -19.01 -22.35
CA LYS A 80 -14.55 -19.13 -23.37
C LYS A 80 -14.07 -18.66 -24.74
N GLU A 81 -13.26 -17.60 -24.79
CA GLU A 81 -12.67 -17.08 -26.02
C GLU A 81 -11.67 -18.10 -26.63
N GLU A 82 -10.82 -18.73 -25.81
CA GLU A 82 -9.88 -19.77 -26.24
C GLU A 82 -10.56 -21.09 -26.66
N LEU A 83 -11.66 -21.49 -26.01
CA LEU A 83 -12.44 -22.66 -26.40
C LEU A 83 -13.31 -22.42 -27.64
N ALA A 84 -13.70 -21.17 -27.91
CA ALA A 84 -14.46 -20.79 -29.09
C ALA A 84 -13.58 -20.48 -30.30
N ALA A 85 -12.28 -20.25 -30.10
CA ALA A 85 -11.32 -20.17 -31.19
C ALA A 85 -11.13 -21.58 -31.80
N PRO A 86 -11.37 -21.77 -33.11
CA PRO A 86 -11.10 -23.05 -33.75
C PRO A 86 -9.59 -23.31 -33.68
N ARG A 87 -9.25 -24.51 -33.21
CA ARG A 87 -7.90 -25.06 -33.22
C ARG A 87 -7.42 -25.17 -34.68
N ASN A 88 -6.57 -24.25 -35.11
CA ASN A 88 -5.78 -24.39 -36.34
C ASN A 88 -4.63 -25.38 -36.14
#